data_AF-A0A644T770-F1
#
_entry.id   AF-A0A644T770-F1
#
_cell.length_a   1.000
_cell.length_b   1.000
_cell.length_c   1.000
_cell.angle_alpha   90.00
_cell.angle_beta   90.00
_cell.angle_gamma   90.00
#
_symmetry.space_group_name_H-M   'P 1'
#
loop_
_entity.id
_entity.type
_entity.pdbx_description
1 polymer ?
#
loop_
_entity_poly.entity_id
_entity_poly.type
_entity_poly.pdbx_seq_one_letter_code
_entity_poly.pdbx_strand_id
1 'polypeptide(L)' 'MQETIKCPNCKKRIFDLEWQGRTAVKIKCIHCRNVVSIERNSDSTPKNKAV' A
#
# COMPACT_ATOMS: atom_id res chain seq x y z
N MET A 1 -0.35 -1.46 13.30
CA MET A 1 -1.47 -1.86 12.41
C MET A 1 -0.84 -2.57 11.22
N GLN A 2 -1.07 -3.87 11.13
CA GLN A 2 -0.48 -4.71 10.08
C GLN A 2 -1.45 -4.76 8.89
N GLU A 3 -0.96 -4.50 7.69
CA GLU A 3 -1.74 -4.55 6.46
C GLU A 3 -1.13 -5.54 5.49
N THR A 4 -1.95 -6.46 4.99
CA THR A 4 -1.53 -7.38 3.93
C THR A 4 -1.59 -6.68 2.59
N ILE A 5 -0.43 -6.49 1.98
CA ILE A 5 -0.33 -5.85 0.67
C ILE A 5 -0.52 -6.90 -0.44
N LYS A 6 -1.49 -6.64 -1.31
CA LYS A 6 -1.70 -7.39 -2.54
C LYS A 6 -1.24 -6.57 -3.74
N CYS A 7 -0.75 -7.26 -4.77
CA CYS A 7 -0.40 -6.61 -6.02
C CYS A 7 -1.68 -6.14 -6.74
N PRO A 8 -1.78 -4.87 -7.18
CA PRO A 8 -2.94 -4.40 -7.93
C PRO A 8 -3.07 -5.08 -9.30
N ASN A 9 -1.96 -5.57 -9.87
CA ASN A 9 -1.95 -6.24 -11.17
C ASN A 9 -2.40 -7.71 -11.07
N CYS A 10 -1.66 -8.54 -10.32
CA CYS A 10 -1.95 -9.98 -10.26
C CYS A 10 -2.84 -10.41 -9.08
N LYS A 11 -3.24 -9.47 -8.21
CA LYS A 11 -4.06 -9.68 -7.00
C LYS A 11 -3.48 -10.67 -5.96
N LYS A 12 -2.27 -11.20 -6.21
CA LYS A 12 -1.54 -12.06 -5.27
C LYS A 12 -0.90 -11.23 -4.15
N ARG A 13 -0.76 -11.85 -2.96
CA ARG A 13 -0.06 -11.27 -1.81
C ARG A 13 1.40 -11.02 -2.18
N ILE A 14 1.93 -9.86 -1.79
CA ILE A 14 3.33 -9.53 -1.95
C ILE A 14 4.04 -9.73 -0.60
N PHE A 15 3.58 -9.05 0.43
CA PHE A 15 4.13 -9.09 1.79
C PHE A 15 3.15 -8.44 2.77
N ASP A 16 3.39 -8.60 4.06
CA ASP A 16 2.67 -7.88 5.12
C ASP A 16 3.53 -6.73 5.59
N LEU A 17 2.90 -5.56 5.64
CA LEU A 17 3.57 -4.34 6.04
C LEU A 17 3.06 -3.93 7.42
N GLU A 18 3.99 -3.82 8.35
CA GLU A 18 3.74 -3.11 9.60
C GLU A 18 4.19 -1.66 9.43
N TRP A 19 3.23 -0.75 9.55
CA TRP A 19 3.52 0.67 9.42
C TRP A 19 4.04 1.25 10.74
N GLN A 20 5.23 1.84 10.67
CA GLN A 20 5.77 2.69 11.73
C GLN A 20 5.84 4.15 11.24
N GLY A 21 4.70 4.86 11.28
CA GLY A 21 4.60 6.27 10.87
C GLY A 21 4.30 6.52 9.39
N ARG A 22 4.58 7.75 8.92
CA ARG A 22 4.38 8.19 7.52
C ARG A 22 5.51 7.67 6.65
N THR A 23 5.23 6.64 5.84
CA THR A 23 6.25 6.04 4.96
C THR A 23 5.66 5.79 3.57
N ALA A 24 6.50 5.99 2.56
CA ALA A 24 6.27 5.55 1.19
C ALA A 24 7.13 4.31 0.93
N VAL A 25 6.51 3.22 0.47
CA VAL A 25 7.18 1.95 0.16
C VAL A 25 7.02 1.66 -1.32
N LYS A 26 8.14 1.44 -2.02
CA LYS A 26 8.14 0.92 -3.39
C LYS A 26 8.68 -0.50 -3.37
N ILE A 27 7.90 -1.46 -3.87
CA ILE A 27 8.29 -2.86 -3.94
C ILE A 27 7.99 -3.45 -5.30
N LYS A 28 8.84 -4.37 -5.74
CA LYS A 28 8.58 -5.17 -6.93
C LYS A 28 7.79 -6.42 -6.55
N CYS A 29 6.66 -6.66 -7.21
CA CYS A 29 5.89 -7.88 -7.00
C CYS A 29 6.69 -9.11 -7.45
N ILE A 30 6.85 -10.10 -6.57
CA ILE A 30 7.57 -11.35 -6.87
C ILE A 30 6.88 -12.20 -7.96
N HIS A 31 5.57 -12.04 -8.15
CA HIS A 31 4.79 -12.87 -9.08
C HIS A 31 4.72 -12.30 -10.50
N CYS A 32 4.40 -11.02 -10.64
CA CYS A 32 4.21 -10.38 -11.96
C CYS A 32 5.32 -9.39 -12.32
N ARG A 33 6.30 -9.19 -11.43
CA ARG A 33 7.43 -8.25 -11.59
C ARG A 33 7.03 -6.78 -11.73
N ASN A 34 5.74 -6.45 -11.59
CA ASN A 34 5.25 -5.09 -11.59
C ASN A 34 5.72 -4.34 -10.33
N VAL A 35 6.11 -3.09 -10.48
CA VAL A 35 6.49 -2.22 -9.36
C VAL A 35 5.23 -1.60 -8.76
N VAL A 36 5.08 -1.74 -7.45
CA VAL A 36 3.95 -1.23 -6.68
C VAL A 36 4.48 -0.18 -5.71
N SER A 37 3.90 1.02 -5.73
CA SER A 37 4.22 2.10 -4.80
C SER A 37 3.03 2.28 -3.87
N ILE A 38 3.29 2.32 -2.56
CA ILE A 38 2.26 2.39 -1.52
C ILE A 38 2.68 3.50 -0.58
N GLU A 39 1.80 4.46 -0.37
CA GLU A 39 2.08 5.64 0.44
C GLU A 39 1.04 5.70 1.54
N ARG A 40 1.49 5.66 2.80
CA ARG A 40 0.60 5.91 3.93
C ARG A 40 0.71 7.37 4.33
N ASN A 41 -0.22 8.17 3.85
CA ASN A 41 -0.41 9.50 4.38
C ASN A 41 -1.12 9.37 5.73
N SER A 42 -0.41 9.56 6.84
CA SER A 42 -1.02 9.68 8.17
C SER A 42 -1.68 11.06 8.30
N ASP A 43 -2.54 11.40 7.36
CA ASP A 43 -3.49 12.48 7.48
C ASP A 43 -4.85 11.82 7.65
N SER A 44 -5.19 11.56 8.91
CA SER A 44 -6.56 11.30 9.33
C SER A 44 -7.38 12.57 9.15
N THR A 45 -7.58 12.99 7.89
CA THR A 45 -8.73 13.78 7.50
C THR A 45 -9.56 12.92 6.54
N PRO A 46 -10.77 12.49 6.92
CA PRO A 46 -11.69 11.96 5.93
C PRO A 46 -11.98 13.11 4.98
N LYS A 47 -11.37 13.10 3.78
CA LYS A 47 -11.85 13.92 2.68
C LYS A 47 -13.19 13.32 2.24
N ASN A 48 -14.24 13.60 3.02
CA ASN A 48 -15.61 13.61 2.54
C ASN A 48 -15.62 14.58 1.37
N LYS A 49 -15.58 14.03 0.15
CA LYS A 49 -15.86 14.78 -1.06
C LYS A 49 -17.38 14.97 -1.09
N ALA A 50 -17.85 15.99 -0.38
CA ALA A 50 -19.18 16.53 -0.61
C ALA A 50 -19.20 17.15 -2.01
N VAL A 51 -20.11 16.66 -2.85
CA VAL A 51 -20.62 17.38 -4.03
C VAL A 51 -22.13 17.38 -3.92
#